data_AF-A0AAV9I5B0-F1
#
_entry.id   AF-A0AAV9I5B0-F1
#
_cell.length_a   1.000
_cell.length_b   1.000
_cell.length_c   1.000
_cell.angle_alpha   90.00
_cell.angle_beta   90.00
_cell.angle_gamma   90.00
#
_symmetry.space_group_name_H-M   'P 1'
#
loop_
_entity.id
_entity.type
_entity.pdbx_description
1 polymer ?
#
loop_
_entity_poly.entity_id
_entity_poly.type
_entity_poly.pdbx_seq_one_letter_code
_entity_poly.pdbx_strand_id
1 'polypeptide(L)'
;MEEGATGFRAKTSASTGNADGTHAVPKPAASQSCTQNVRVEWNNMADADKLSYVQSVKCLMNAAPLGVWANATSIWDEITWVHDQLSERIHGVDTFLPWHRYYLHMLKTLLRQQCSYAGPMPWWRETDYTGNFAGSGLFTPEYFGSLPPLSDTAEGTCITDGAFANTTILVGPDGPTCLSRGETKQTTDETTIATLNLCHGDLNTEYSQHRRCVEQTIHATMHEGLGPTMWLLATSPGDPVFFMHHGFVDWQWKRWQDANPGVRSTSISGCAEYPGDGSPCVPLTRDTVLTTMGLVPDMTVGDVLDTENDVMCYTYDEF
;
A
#
# COMPACT_ATOMS: atom_id res chain seq x y z
N MET A 1 -71.41 32.61 -27.30
CA MET A 1 -71.75 31.38 -28.02
C MET A 1 -70.44 30.71 -28.39
N GLU A 2 -70.29 29.48 -27.89
CA GLU A 2 -69.49 28.32 -28.36
C GLU A 2 -68.18 28.54 -29.16
N GLU A 3 -67.06 28.00 -28.63
CA GLU A 3 -66.29 26.83 -29.15
C GLU A 3 -65.32 27.21 -30.30
N GLY A 4 -64.08 26.71 -30.45
CA GLY A 4 -63.34 25.63 -29.80
C GLY A 4 -61.92 25.50 -30.40
N ALA A 5 -61.03 24.90 -29.61
CA ALA A 5 -59.92 23.97 -29.91
C ALA A 5 -58.89 24.17 -31.07
N THR A 6 -57.62 24.17 -30.63
CA THR A 6 -56.44 23.36 -31.05
C THR A 6 -55.65 23.62 -32.35
N GLY A 7 -54.31 23.56 -32.20
CA GLY A 7 -53.39 23.20 -33.29
C GLY A 7 -52.08 24.01 -33.35
N PHE A 8 -51.11 23.70 -32.49
CA PHE A 8 -49.76 24.29 -32.51
C PHE A 8 -48.98 23.75 -33.72
N ARG A 9 -48.44 24.66 -34.55
CA ARG A 9 -47.66 24.35 -35.76
C ARG A 9 -46.25 23.87 -35.40
N ALA A 10 -45.88 22.68 -35.85
CA ALA A 10 -44.49 22.28 -36.05
C ALA A 10 -44.09 22.56 -37.51
N LYS A 11 -43.05 23.36 -37.72
CA LYS A 11 -42.38 23.51 -39.03
C LYS A 11 -41.05 22.76 -38.99
N THR A 12 -40.87 21.96 -40.02
CA THR A 12 -39.70 21.15 -40.36
C THR A 12 -38.53 22.02 -40.87
N SER A 13 -37.31 21.66 -40.50
CA SER A 13 -36.12 21.92 -41.33
C SER A 13 -35.14 20.75 -41.17
N ALA A 14 -34.71 20.21 -42.31
CA ALA A 14 -33.74 19.14 -42.42
C ALA A 14 -32.33 19.62 -41.99
N SER A 15 -31.57 18.75 -41.32
CA SER A 15 -30.11 18.85 -41.24
C SER A 15 -29.49 17.48 -41.48
N THR A 16 -28.68 17.41 -42.53
CA THR A 16 -27.79 16.30 -42.88
C THR A 16 -26.73 16.12 -41.80
N GLY A 17 -26.48 14.86 -41.41
CA GLY A 17 -25.47 14.51 -40.43
C GLY A 17 -24.04 14.69 -40.94
N ASN A 18 -23.15 14.99 -40.01
CA ASN A 18 -21.86 14.31 -39.92
C ASN A 18 -21.39 14.40 -38.46
N ALA A 19 -21.28 13.25 -37.80
CA ALA A 19 -20.66 13.13 -36.49
C ALA A 19 -19.19 12.83 -36.70
N ASP A 20 -18.31 13.69 -36.22
CA ASP A 20 -16.95 13.29 -35.87
C ASP A 20 -16.47 14.17 -34.72
N GLY A 21 -16.34 13.56 -33.55
CA GLY A 21 -15.98 14.20 -32.30
C GLY A 21 -14.54 13.87 -31.95
N THR A 22 -13.76 14.90 -31.62
CA THR A 22 -12.55 14.75 -30.81
C THR A 22 -12.44 15.97 -29.88
N HIS A 23 -13.00 15.85 -28.68
CA HIS A 23 -12.69 16.76 -27.58
C HIS A 23 -11.30 16.39 -27.04
N ALA A 24 -10.25 17.04 -27.55
CA ALA A 24 -8.93 16.96 -26.95
C ALA A 24 -8.94 17.67 -25.59
N VAL A 25 -8.73 16.90 -24.53
CA VAL A 25 -8.44 17.42 -23.19
C VAL A 25 -7.09 18.15 -23.24
N PRO A 26 -6.96 19.39 -22.73
CA PRO A 26 -5.70 20.11 -22.73
C PRO A 26 -4.65 19.35 -21.91
N LYS A 27 -3.47 19.12 -22.51
CA LYS A 27 -2.30 18.56 -21.84
C LYS A 27 -1.88 19.49 -20.68
N PRO A 28 -1.60 18.98 -19.46
CA PRO A 28 -1.08 19.80 -18.38
C PRO A 28 0.23 20.47 -18.79
N ALA A 29 0.42 21.71 -18.31
CA ALA A 29 1.65 22.47 -18.48
C ALA A 29 2.87 21.68 -17.97
N ALA A 30 4.03 21.95 -18.58
CA ALA A 30 5.31 21.32 -18.24
C ALA A 30 5.56 21.30 -16.73
N SER A 31 5.94 20.12 -16.21
CA SER A 31 6.10 19.85 -14.79
C SER A 31 7.09 20.81 -14.14
N GLN A 32 6.65 21.41 -13.05
CA GLN A 32 7.57 21.93 -12.06
C GLN A 32 8.33 20.72 -11.52
N SER A 33 9.65 20.66 -11.76
CA SER A 33 10.51 19.58 -11.28
C SER A 33 10.17 19.32 -9.82
N CYS A 34 9.70 18.12 -9.50
CA CYS A 34 9.16 17.88 -8.20
C CYS A 34 10.25 18.00 -7.12
N THR A 35 9.93 18.65 -5.99
CA THR A 35 10.79 18.63 -4.80
C THR A 35 10.74 17.23 -4.22
N GLN A 36 11.74 16.42 -4.56
CA GLN A 36 11.83 15.00 -4.22
C GLN A 36 11.63 14.80 -2.71
N ASN A 37 10.54 14.11 -2.34
CA ASN A 37 10.28 13.78 -0.95
C ASN A 37 11.22 12.64 -0.54
N VAL A 38 11.87 12.76 0.61
CA VAL A 38 12.66 11.66 1.16
C VAL A 38 11.80 10.88 2.15
N ARG A 39 11.66 9.57 1.93
CA ARG A 39 11.17 8.65 2.95
C ARG A 39 12.32 8.33 3.89
N VAL A 40 12.07 8.42 5.20
CA VAL A 40 13.13 8.43 6.22
C VAL A 40 13.09 7.15 7.02
N GLU A 41 14.25 6.51 7.23
CA GLU A 41 14.37 5.32 8.05
C GLU A 41 13.98 5.68 9.49
N TRP A 42 13.23 4.80 10.15
CA TRP A 42 12.62 5.07 11.45
C TRP A 42 13.62 5.61 12.47
N ASN A 43 14.81 5.03 12.61
CA ASN A 43 15.80 5.46 13.59
C ASN A 43 16.53 6.75 13.20
N ASN A 44 16.53 7.12 11.92
CA ASN A 44 17.03 8.40 11.44
C ASN A 44 16.01 9.54 11.55
N MET A 45 14.72 9.21 11.70
CA MET A 45 13.63 10.18 11.79
C MET A 45 13.66 10.95 13.12
N ALA A 46 13.44 12.27 13.06
CA ALA A 46 13.35 13.09 14.26
C ALA A 46 12.14 12.67 15.12
N ASP A 47 12.30 12.66 16.44
CA ASP A 47 11.25 12.16 17.35
C ASP A 47 9.92 12.94 17.24
N ALA A 48 9.99 14.24 16.96
CA ALA A 48 8.79 15.04 16.69
C ALA A 48 8.03 14.57 15.43
N ASP A 49 8.75 14.16 14.39
CA ASP A 49 8.15 13.64 13.17
C ASP A 49 7.61 12.22 13.40
N LYS A 50 8.33 11.35 14.14
CA LYS A 50 7.84 10.02 14.55
C LYS A 50 6.51 10.12 15.27
N LEU A 51 6.44 11.02 16.26
CA LEU A 51 5.23 11.25 17.04
C LEU A 51 4.10 11.80 16.15
N SER A 52 4.40 12.76 15.27
CA SER A 52 3.43 13.31 14.33
C SER A 52 2.87 12.24 13.40
N TYR A 53 3.71 11.33 12.87
CA TYR A 53 3.28 10.23 12.01
C TYR A 53 2.31 9.30 12.75
N VAL A 54 2.72 8.82 13.93
CA VAL A 54 1.92 7.90 14.76
C VAL A 54 0.57 8.53 15.13
N GLN A 55 0.55 9.81 15.48
CA GLN A 55 -0.68 10.55 15.77
C GLN A 55 -1.58 10.69 14.54
N SER A 56 -1.01 10.94 13.35
CA SER A 56 -1.79 11.02 12.11
C SER A 56 -2.37 9.66 11.69
N VAL A 57 -1.66 8.55 11.91
CA VAL A 57 -2.23 7.21 11.72
C VAL A 57 -3.38 6.98 12.70
N LYS A 58 -3.20 7.31 13.99
CA LYS A 58 -4.28 7.21 14.98
C LYS A 58 -5.48 8.09 14.62
N CYS A 59 -5.25 9.24 14.00
CA CYS A 59 -6.31 10.07 13.47
C CYS A 59 -7.13 9.34 12.38
N LEU A 60 -6.49 8.65 11.42
CA LEU A 60 -7.22 7.84 10.41
C LEU A 60 -8.03 6.70 11.05
N MET A 61 -7.54 6.10 12.12
CA MET A 61 -8.28 5.08 12.89
C MET A 61 -9.52 5.61 13.60
N ASN A 62 -9.67 6.93 13.73
CA ASN A 62 -10.84 7.58 14.34
C ASN A 62 -11.62 8.46 13.37
N ALA A 63 -11.09 8.70 12.17
CA ALA A 63 -11.72 9.53 11.15
C ALA A 63 -12.91 8.80 10.53
N ALA A 64 -13.98 9.53 10.23
CA ALA A 64 -15.18 8.95 9.62
C ALA A 64 -14.87 8.27 8.27
N PRO A 65 -15.47 7.11 7.98
CA PRO A 65 -15.21 6.37 6.74
C PRO A 65 -15.59 7.18 5.49
N LEU A 66 -14.89 6.91 4.39
CA LEU A 66 -15.10 7.53 3.07
C LEU A 66 -16.25 6.88 2.29
N GLY A 67 -16.76 5.73 2.74
CA GLY A 67 -17.95 5.08 2.23
C GLY A 67 -17.69 3.97 1.22
N VAL A 68 -16.47 3.43 1.14
CA VAL A 68 -16.16 2.26 0.29
C VAL A 68 -16.61 0.95 0.94
N TRP A 69 -16.79 0.93 2.26
CA TRP A 69 -17.32 -0.22 3.00
C TRP A 69 -18.43 0.20 3.96
N ALA A 70 -19.64 -0.34 3.76
CA ALA A 70 -20.82 0.06 4.53
C ALA A 70 -20.75 -0.25 6.04
N ASN A 71 -19.95 -1.24 6.44
CA ASN A 71 -19.80 -1.62 7.86
C ASN A 71 -18.60 -0.92 8.53
N ALA A 72 -17.84 -0.10 7.80
CA ALA A 72 -16.71 0.62 8.36
C ALA A 72 -17.17 1.62 9.43
N THR A 73 -16.38 1.73 10.50
CA THR A 73 -16.55 2.78 11.51
C THR A 73 -15.49 3.87 11.40
N SER A 74 -14.41 3.58 10.68
CA SER A 74 -13.30 4.50 10.44
C SER A 74 -12.71 4.36 9.02
N ILE A 75 -11.90 5.33 8.60
CA ILE A 75 -11.10 5.21 7.38
C ILE A 75 -10.15 4.01 7.47
N TRP A 76 -9.62 3.70 8.66
CA TRP A 76 -8.70 2.58 8.84
C TRP A 76 -9.35 1.21 8.62
N ASP A 77 -10.63 1.08 8.99
CA ASP A 77 -11.43 -0.11 8.67
C ASP A 77 -11.51 -0.32 7.16
N GLU A 78 -11.71 0.75 6.39
CA GLU A 78 -11.78 0.69 4.93
C GLU A 78 -10.41 0.40 4.30
N ILE A 79 -9.34 0.99 4.84
CA ILE A 79 -7.96 0.68 4.43
C ILE A 79 -7.70 -0.83 4.55
N THR A 80 -8.05 -1.42 5.69
CA THR A 80 -7.89 -2.87 5.95
C THR A 80 -8.81 -3.70 5.05
N TRP A 81 -10.07 -3.27 4.90
CA TRP A 81 -11.06 -3.98 4.08
C TRP A 81 -10.68 -4.03 2.61
N VAL A 82 -10.17 -2.92 2.03
CA VAL A 82 -9.74 -2.91 0.62
C VAL A 82 -8.62 -3.92 0.36
N HIS A 83 -7.68 -4.07 1.30
CA HIS A 83 -6.63 -5.06 1.18
C HIS A 83 -7.18 -6.50 1.25
N ASP A 84 -8.14 -6.73 2.14
CA ASP A 84 -8.83 -8.03 2.26
C ASP A 84 -9.55 -8.40 0.96
N GLN A 85 -10.33 -7.48 0.40
CA GLN A 85 -11.09 -7.69 -0.85
C GLN A 85 -10.21 -7.91 -2.08
N LEU A 86 -9.00 -7.36 -2.09
CA LEU A 86 -8.08 -7.44 -3.21
C LEU A 86 -6.98 -8.49 -3.01
N SER A 87 -6.95 -9.17 -1.87
CA SER A 87 -5.86 -10.07 -1.45
C SER A 87 -5.42 -11.06 -2.53
N GLU A 88 -6.36 -11.75 -3.21
CA GLU A 88 -6.08 -12.71 -4.29
C GLU A 88 -5.54 -12.06 -5.58
N ARG A 89 -5.76 -10.76 -5.77
CA ARG A 89 -5.34 -9.98 -6.95
C ARG A 89 -4.06 -9.18 -6.72
N ILE A 90 -3.56 -9.15 -5.49
CA ILE A 90 -2.39 -8.37 -5.09
C ILE A 90 -1.29 -9.24 -4.46
N HIS A 91 -1.57 -10.51 -4.13
CA HIS A 91 -0.59 -11.50 -3.67
C HIS A 91 -0.51 -12.69 -4.61
N GLY A 92 0.65 -13.34 -4.68
CA GLY A 92 0.95 -14.45 -5.59
C GLY A 92 1.08 -14.03 -7.05
N VAL A 93 0.87 -12.76 -7.37
CA VAL A 93 0.89 -12.19 -8.73
C VAL A 93 1.95 -11.11 -8.89
N ASP A 94 2.29 -10.77 -10.13
CA ASP A 94 3.32 -9.77 -10.43
C ASP A 94 2.86 -8.32 -10.14
N THR A 95 1.56 -8.09 -9.91
CA THR A 95 1.02 -6.80 -9.44
C THR A 95 1.42 -6.47 -8.00
N PHE A 96 1.93 -7.44 -7.22
CA PHE A 96 2.26 -7.30 -5.80
C PHE A 96 3.08 -6.04 -5.46
N LEU A 97 4.27 -5.85 -6.04
CA LEU A 97 5.10 -4.68 -5.70
C LEU A 97 4.47 -3.35 -6.15
N PRO A 98 3.97 -3.19 -7.40
CA PRO A 98 3.27 -1.98 -7.82
C PRO A 98 2.07 -1.63 -6.94
N TRP A 99 1.23 -2.60 -6.61
CA TRP A 99 0.02 -2.33 -5.82
C TRP A 99 0.38 -1.93 -4.39
N HIS A 100 1.34 -2.58 -3.74
CA HIS A 100 1.77 -2.18 -2.39
C HIS A 100 2.47 -0.82 -2.37
N ARG A 101 3.23 -0.47 -3.41
CA ARG A 101 3.76 0.89 -3.59
C ARG A 101 2.64 1.93 -3.72
N TYR A 102 1.61 1.63 -4.51
CA TYR A 102 0.41 2.45 -4.62
C TYR A 102 -0.35 2.55 -3.28
N TYR A 103 -0.41 1.47 -2.51
CA TYR A 103 -1.05 1.44 -1.20
C TYR A 103 -0.32 2.32 -0.17
N LEU A 104 1.01 2.39 -0.21
CA LEU A 104 1.80 3.37 0.56
C LEU A 104 1.51 4.82 0.12
N HIS A 105 1.34 5.05 -1.18
CA HIS A 105 0.94 6.36 -1.72
C HIS A 105 -0.47 6.73 -1.24
N MET A 106 -1.41 5.78 -1.23
CA MET A 106 -2.76 5.95 -0.68
C MET A 106 -2.70 6.37 0.79
N LEU A 107 -1.92 5.67 1.63
CA LEU A 107 -1.77 6.05 3.04
C LEU A 107 -1.23 7.48 3.18
N LYS A 108 -0.14 7.82 2.47
CA LYS A 108 0.44 9.18 2.46
C LYS A 108 -0.62 10.23 2.10
N THR A 109 -1.43 9.96 1.08
CA THR A 109 -2.49 10.85 0.61
C THR A 109 -3.57 11.04 1.68
N LEU A 110 -4.04 9.96 2.30
CA LEU A 110 -5.05 10.04 3.37
C LEU A 110 -4.51 10.74 4.62
N LEU A 111 -3.28 10.45 5.05
CA LEU A 111 -2.64 11.13 6.19
C LEU A 111 -2.57 12.65 5.95
N ARG A 112 -2.23 13.09 4.73
CA ARG A 112 -2.16 14.50 4.34
C ARG A 112 -3.54 15.15 4.28
N GLN A 113 -4.49 14.50 3.63
CA GLN A 113 -5.82 15.09 3.35
C GLN A 113 -6.75 15.08 4.55
N GLN A 114 -6.73 13.99 5.33
CA GLN A 114 -7.68 13.77 6.43
C GLN A 114 -7.10 14.16 7.79
N CYS A 115 -5.77 14.06 7.95
CA CYS A 115 -5.09 14.24 9.23
C CYS A 115 -3.99 15.32 9.19
N SER A 116 -3.91 16.11 8.11
CA SER A 116 -2.96 17.22 7.94
C SER A 116 -1.50 16.85 8.20
N TYR A 117 -1.12 15.59 7.95
CA TYR A 117 0.26 15.14 8.15
C TYR A 117 1.21 15.86 7.20
N ALA A 118 2.24 16.53 7.73
CA ALA A 118 3.20 17.29 6.93
C ALA A 118 4.62 16.70 6.95
N GLY A 119 4.88 15.71 7.82
CA GLY A 119 6.19 15.08 7.96
C GLY A 119 6.57 14.16 6.80
N PRO A 120 7.81 13.64 6.80
CA PRO A 120 8.26 12.65 5.84
C PRO A 120 7.57 11.30 6.09
N MET A 121 7.36 10.48 5.05
CA MET A 121 6.84 9.13 5.28
C MET A 121 7.97 8.24 5.84
N PRO A 122 7.75 7.51 6.95
CA PRO A 122 8.76 6.62 7.48
C PRO A 122 8.80 5.27 6.77
N TRP A 123 9.90 4.55 6.96
CA TRP A 123 10.04 3.12 6.68
C TRP A 123 10.95 2.49 7.74
N TRP A 124 10.98 1.16 7.85
CA TRP A 124 11.75 0.48 8.91
C TRP A 124 12.71 -0.55 8.33
N ARG A 125 14.02 -0.39 8.58
CA ARG A 125 15.04 -1.34 8.13
C ARG A 125 15.08 -2.58 9.04
N GLU A 126 14.22 -3.55 8.75
CA GLU A 126 14.06 -4.77 9.56
C GLU A 126 15.32 -5.61 9.70
N THR A 127 16.16 -5.63 8.67
CA THR A 127 17.41 -6.39 8.63
C THR A 127 18.46 -5.98 9.67
N ASP A 128 18.28 -4.82 10.31
CA ASP A 128 19.15 -4.37 11.41
C ASP A 128 18.76 -5.00 12.74
N TYR A 129 17.59 -5.65 12.79
CA TYR A 129 16.96 -6.18 14.00
C TYR A 129 16.55 -7.64 13.86
N THR A 130 17.15 -8.38 12.94
CA THR A 130 16.95 -9.83 12.74
C THR A 130 16.89 -10.59 14.08
N GLY A 131 15.79 -11.31 14.33
CA GLY A 131 15.56 -12.05 15.59
C GLY A 131 15.31 -11.20 16.84
N ASN A 132 15.31 -9.87 16.72
CA ASN A 132 15.15 -8.90 17.80
C ASN A 132 14.39 -7.64 17.38
N PHE A 133 13.24 -7.80 16.75
CA PHE A 133 12.39 -6.70 16.29
C PHE A 133 11.93 -5.80 17.45
N ALA A 134 11.72 -6.34 18.64
CA ALA A 134 11.40 -5.55 19.84
C ALA A 134 12.50 -4.51 20.19
N GLY A 135 13.74 -4.73 19.75
CA GLY A 135 14.87 -3.81 19.91
C GLY A 135 14.95 -2.67 18.89
N SER A 136 14.02 -2.61 17.93
CA SER A 136 14.06 -1.66 16.80
C SER A 136 13.79 -0.19 17.13
N GLY A 137 13.36 0.11 18.36
CA GLY A 137 12.86 1.44 18.72
C GLY A 137 11.49 1.78 18.11
N LEU A 138 10.94 0.92 17.24
CA LEU A 138 9.58 1.04 16.70
C LEU A 138 8.53 0.62 17.73
N PHE A 139 8.80 -0.51 18.41
CA PHE A 139 7.88 -1.13 19.36
C PHE A 139 8.08 -0.61 20.79
N THR A 140 7.65 0.62 21.02
CA THR A 140 7.72 1.26 22.34
C THR A 140 6.34 1.78 22.76
N PRO A 141 6.12 1.99 24.08
CA PRO A 141 4.90 2.63 24.59
C PRO A 141 4.66 4.05 24.07
N GLU A 142 5.67 4.71 23.50
CA GLU A 142 5.55 6.04 22.90
C GLU A 142 5.01 5.99 21.46
N TYR A 143 5.28 4.90 20.74
CA TYR A 143 4.95 4.75 19.33
C TYR A 143 3.95 3.62 19.09
N PHE A 144 4.41 2.47 18.56
CA PHE A 144 3.52 1.42 18.07
C PHE A 144 2.98 0.50 19.18
N GLY A 145 3.47 0.62 20.41
CA GLY A 145 3.22 -0.33 21.50
C GLY A 145 4.29 -1.43 21.55
N SER A 146 4.46 -2.01 22.73
CA SER A 146 5.48 -3.03 22.97
C SER A 146 5.24 -4.29 22.12
N LEU A 147 6.33 -4.95 21.71
CA LEU A 147 6.29 -6.24 21.02
C LEU A 147 6.64 -7.37 22.00
N PRO A 148 5.65 -8.10 22.53
CA PRO A 148 5.92 -9.25 23.39
C PRO A 148 6.44 -10.44 22.57
N PRO A 149 7.13 -11.42 23.18
CA PRO A 149 7.36 -12.71 22.54
C PRO A 149 6.03 -13.42 22.27
N LEU A 150 5.99 -14.28 21.25
CA LEU A 150 4.82 -15.14 21.03
C LEU A 150 4.64 -16.09 22.23
N SER A 151 3.39 -16.26 22.67
CA SER A 151 3.08 -17.16 23.80
C SER A 151 3.26 -18.63 23.40
N ASP A 152 3.40 -19.51 24.40
CA ASP A 152 3.51 -20.97 24.18
C ASP A 152 2.26 -21.59 23.52
N THR A 153 1.11 -20.92 23.57
CA THR A 153 -0.12 -21.34 22.88
C THR A 153 -0.17 -20.87 21.41
N ALA A 154 0.90 -20.22 20.93
CA ALA A 154 0.95 -19.52 19.65
C ALA A 154 -0.11 -18.40 19.50
N GLU A 155 -0.76 -18.01 20.61
CA GLU A 155 -1.66 -16.87 20.64
C GLU A 155 -0.85 -15.60 20.83
N GLY A 156 -1.14 -14.58 20.03
CA GLY A 156 -0.60 -13.24 20.24
C GLY A 156 -1.21 -12.57 21.46
N THR A 157 -0.61 -11.48 21.90
CA THR A 157 -1.11 -10.66 23.01
C THR A 157 -1.75 -9.40 22.44
N CYS A 158 -2.97 -9.07 22.89
CA CYS A 158 -3.58 -7.77 22.60
C CYS A 158 -2.66 -6.65 23.09
N ILE A 159 -2.38 -5.68 22.22
CA ILE A 159 -1.54 -4.53 22.58
C ILE A 159 -2.30 -3.60 23.53
N THR A 160 -1.69 -3.32 24.69
CA THR A 160 -2.30 -2.52 25.78
C THR A 160 -1.57 -1.21 26.04
N ASP A 161 -0.50 -0.92 25.30
CA ASP A 161 0.29 0.32 25.36
C ASP A 161 0.55 0.90 23.95
N GLY A 162 1.25 2.04 23.87
CA GLY A 162 1.45 2.73 22.60
C GLY A 162 0.21 3.49 22.11
N ALA A 163 0.35 4.18 20.98
CA ALA A 163 -0.74 4.95 20.37
C ALA A 163 -1.90 4.07 19.89
N PHE A 164 -1.62 2.79 19.63
CA PHE A 164 -2.57 1.82 19.08
C PHE A 164 -3.11 0.84 20.12
N ALA A 165 -2.87 1.09 21.41
CA ALA A 165 -3.44 0.33 22.51
C ALA A 165 -4.96 0.15 22.38
N ASN A 166 -5.46 -1.04 22.72
CA ASN A 166 -6.89 -1.38 22.77
C ASN A 166 -7.64 -1.12 21.45
N THR A 167 -6.93 -1.17 20.32
CA THR A 167 -7.54 -1.07 18.99
C THR A 167 -8.29 -2.36 18.68
N THR A 168 -9.52 -2.22 18.17
CA THR A 168 -10.29 -3.31 17.58
C THR A 168 -10.10 -3.29 16.07
N ILE A 169 -9.81 -4.45 15.48
CA ILE A 169 -9.77 -4.68 14.04
C ILE A 169 -11.09 -5.32 13.64
N LEU A 170 -11.89 -4.61 12.83
CA LEU A 170 -13.22 -5.06 12.44
C LEU A 170 -13.21 -6.08 11.29
N VAL A 171 -12.19 -6.03 10.43
CA VAL A 171 -12.08 -6.88 9.24
C VAL A 171 -11.38 -8.19 9.62
N GLY A 172 -12.00 -9.32 9.32
CA GLY A 172 -11.41 -10.63 9.57
C GLY A 172 -12.42 -11.78 9.50
N PRO A 173 -11.93 -13.02 9.34
CA PRO A 173 -12.79 -14.20 9.21
C PRO A 173 -13.59 -14.52 10.49
N ASP A 174 -13.03 -14.17 11.66
CA ASP A 174 -13.57 -14.52 12.97
C ASP A 174 -14.31 -13.36 13.67
N GLY A 175 -14.63 -12.31 12.92
CA GLY A 175 -15.24 -11.08 13.44
C GLY A 175 -14.22 -10.14 14.11
N PRO A 176 -14.69 -9.15 14.90
CA PRO A 176 -13.82 -8.15 15.48
C PRO A 176 -12.81 -8.75 16.47
N THR A 177 -11.53 -8.45 16.27
CA THR A 177 -10.42 -8.89 17.13
C THR A 177 -9.67 -7.70 17.70
N CYS A 178 -8.87 -7.88 18.74
CA CYS A 178 -7.93 -6.84 19.17
C CYS A 178 -6.71 -6.81 18.22
N LEU A 179 -6.10 -5.65 18.06
CA LEU A 179 -4.73 -5.58 17.54
C LEU A 179 -3.80 -6.39 18.47
N SER A 180 -3.24 -7.49 17.95
CA SER A 180 -2.44 -8.43 18.72
C SER A 180 -1.12 -8.76 18.04
N ARG A 181 -0.06 -8.86 18.84
CA ARG A 181 1.29 -9.18 18.36
C ARG A 181 1.95 -10.25 19.23
N GLY A 182 2.98 -10.87 18.68
CA GLY A 182 3.82 -11.83 19.37
C GLY A 182 5.00 -12.18 18.47
N GLU A 183 6.21 -11.77 18.85
CA GLU A 183 7.41 -12.04 18.05
C GLU A 183 7.78 -13.52 18.11
N THR A 184 7.75 -14.18 16.96
CA THR A 184 8.41 -15.49 16.77
C THR A 184 9.84 -15.23 16.35
N LYS A 185 10.75 -15.12 17.34
CA LYS A 185 12.15 -14.76 17.10
C LYS A 185 12.83 -15.62 16.02
N GLN A 186 12.55 -16.92 16.02
CA GLN A 186 13.08 -17.86 15.03
C GLN A 186 12.69 -17.46 13.60
N THR A 187 11.44 -17.07 13.36
CA THR A 187 10.95 -16.66 12.05
C THR A 187 11.55 -15.30 11.65
N THR A 188 11.56 -14.34 12.57
CA THR A 188 12.15 -13.00 12.31
C THR A 188 13.66 -13.04 12.14
N ASP A 189 14.33 -14.12 12.56
CA ASP A 189 15.77 -14.34 12.36
C ASP A 189 16.11 -14.64 10.88
N GLU A 190 15.10 -14.94 10.05
CA GLU A 190 15.27 -15.18 8.61
C GLU A 190 15.29 -13.88 7.79
N THR A 191 14.87 -12.74 8.38
CA THR A 191 14.90 -11.41 7.76
C THR A 191 16.31 -10.83 7.78
N THR A 192 17.19 -11.37 6.92
CA THR A 192 18.62 -11.06 6.90
C THR A 192 19.04 -10.29 5.65
N ILE A 193 20.18 -9.58 5.73
CA ILE A 193 20.83 -8.98 4.56
C ILE A 193 21.18 -10.04 3.51
N ALA A 194 21.49 -11.27 3.91
CA ALA A 194 21.79 -12.36 2.99
C ALA A 194 20.55 -12.75 2.16
N THR A 195 19.39 -12.87 2.80
CA THR A 195 18.09 -13.12 2.15
C THR A 195 17.73 -11.97 1.21
N LEU A 196 17.96 -10.73 1.63
CA LEU A 196 17.74 -9.56 0.78
C LEU A 196 18.60 -9.62 -0.48
N ASN A 197 19.91 -9.82 -0.32
CA ASN A 197 20.85 -9.88 -1.45
C ASN A 197 20.54 -11.06 -2.39
N LEU A 198 20.07 -12.19 -1.84
CA LEU A 198 19.59 -13.32 -2.63
C LEU A 198 18.42 -12.89 -3.54
N CYS A 199 17.43 -12.20 -3.01
CA CYS A 199 16.28 -11.74 -3.80
C CYS A 199 16.62 -10.61 -4.77
N HIS A 200 17.65 -9.82 -4.47
CA HIS A 200 18.18 -8.83 -5.41
C HIS A 200 18.76 -9.46 -6.67
N GLY A 201 19.40 -10.62 -6.52
CA GLY A 201 19.95 -11.39 -7.62
C GLY A 201 21.05 -10.64 -8.38
N ASP A 202 21.14 -10.88 -9.68
CA ASP A 202 22.08 -10.22 -10.58
C ASP A 202 21.35 -9.28 -11.57
N LEU A 203 22.08 -8.73 -12.56
CA LEU A 203 21.49 -7.84 -13.56
C LEU A 203 20.53 -8.53 -14.53
N ASN A 204 20.55 -9.86 -14.63
CA ASN A 204 19.67 -10.67 -15.47
C ASN A 204 18.43 -11.17 -14.71
N THR A 205 18.38 -11.02 -13.39
CA THR A 205 17.18 -11.34 -12.60
C THR A 205 15.99 -10.55 -13.14
N GLU A 206 14.96 -11.27 -13.57
CA GLU A 206 13.72 -10.71 -14.08
C GLU A 206 12.85 -10.18 -12.93
N TYR A 207 11.94 -9.26 -13.24
CA TYR A 207 11.04 -8.67 -12.26
C TYR A 207 10.23 -9.73 -11.50
N SER A 208 9.64 -10.71 -12.21
CA SER A 208 8.81 -11.75 -11.58
C SER A 208 9.62 -12.64 -10.62
N GLN A 209 10.89 -12.89 -10.92
CA GLN A 209 11.79 -13.67 -10.06
C GLN A 209 12.15 -12.87 -8.80
N HIS A 210 12.51 -11.60 -8.95
CA HIS A 210 12.77 -10.69 -7.83
C HIS A 210 11.54 -10.56 -6.92
N ARG A 211 10.38 -10.20 -7.50
CA ARG A 211 9.10 -10.06 -6.81
C ARG A 211 8.75 -11.30 -6.01
N ARG A 212 8.78 -12.47 -6.66
CA ARG A 212 8.45 -13.75 -6.01
C ARG A 212 9.39 -14.05 -4.84
N CYS A 213 10.69 -13.80 -4.99
CA CYS A 213 11.63 -14.01 -3.91
C CYS A 213 11.33 -13.10 -2.72
N VAL A 214 11.13 -11.79 -2.96
CA VAL A 214 10.80 -10.82 -1.90
C VAL A 214 9.53 -11.25 -1.16
N GLU A 215 8.46 -11.56 -1.90
CA GLU A 215 7.15 -11.94 -1.36
C GLU A 215 7.22 -13.22 -0.50
N GLN A 216 8.01 -14.21 -0.91
CA GLN A 216 8.11 -15.53 -0.25
C GLN A 216 9.16 -15.59 0.87
N THR A 217 9.95 -14.53 1.06
CA THR A 217 11.02 -14.50 2.06
C THR A 217 10.76 -13.38 3.05
N ILE A 218 11.52 -12.27 2.98
CA ILE A 218 11.48 -11.16 3.94
C ILE A 218 10.06 -10.64 4.19
N HIS A 219 9.23 -10.57 3.15
CA HIS A 219 7.82 -10.21 3.31
C HIS A 219 7.07 -11.25 4.16
N ALA A 220 7.07 -12.52 3.74
CA ALA A 220 6.41 -13.60 4.47
C ALA A 220 6.93 -13.76 5.90
N THR A 221 8.25 -13.84 6.09
CA THR A 221 8.86 -14.10 7.42
C THR A 221 8.60 -12.97 8.41
N MET A 222 8.49 -11.73 7.94
CA MET A 222 8.09 -10.61 8.80
C MET A 222 6.63 -10.72 9.23
N HIS A 223 5.72 -10.90 8.26
CA HIS A 223 4.29 -11.07 8.54
C HIS A 223 4.03 -12.22 9.51
N GLU A 224 4.65 -13.36 9.24
CA GLU A 224 4.55 -14.55 10.07
C GLU A 224 5.17 -14.34 11.47
N GLY A 225 6.30 -13.64 11.51
CA GLY A 225 7.08 -13.43 12.71
C GLY A 225 6.51 -12.42 13.69
N LEU A 226 5.65 -11.48 13.28
CA LEU A 226 5.13 -10.43 14.17
C LEU A 226 3.87 -10.84 14.96
N GLY A 227 3.26 -11.98 14.61
CA GLY A 227 2.13 -12.56 15.34
C GLY A 227 0.78 -12.35 14.66
N PRO A 228 -0.34 -12.63 15.35
CA PRO A 228 -1.61 -12.97 14.70
C PRO A 228 -2.19 -11.90 13.78
N THR A 229 -2.13 -10.61 14.15
CA THR A 229 -2.66 -9.57 13.27
C THR A 229 -1.87 -9.49 11.96
N MET A 230 -0.53 -9.48 12.01
CA MET A 230 0.29 -9.44 10.81
C MET A 230 0.32 -10.76 10.03
N TRP A 231 0.13 -11.89 10.72
CA TRP A 231 0.07 -13.22 10.10
C TRP A 231 -1.13 -13.36 9.14
N LEU A 232 -2.26 -12.73 9.46
CA LEU A 232 -3.46 -12.79 8.62
C LEU A 232 -3.26 -11.97 7.34
N LEU A 233 -2.75 -12.61 6.28
CA LEU A 233 -2.41 -12.00 4.99
C LEU A 233 -3.39 -10.90 4.56
N ALA A 234 -4.66 -11.25 4.41
CA ALA A 234 -5.72 -10.38 3.91
C ALA A 234 -5.98 -9.15 4.80
N THR A 235 -5.88 -9.28 6.12
CA THR A 235 -6.26 -8.24 7.09
C THR A 235 -5.08 -7.66 7.87
N SER A 236 -3.86 -8.02 7.48
CA SER A 236 -2.61 -7.55 8.09
C SER A 236 -2.45 -6.02 8.16
N PRO A 237 -3.00 -5.19 7.25
CA PRO A 237 -2.99 -3.73 7.43
C PRO A 237 -3.76 -3.22 8.66
N GLY A 238 -4.54 -4.08 9.31
CA GLY A 238 -5.14 -3.78 10.61
C GLY A 238 -4.09 -3.42 11.67
N ASP A 239 -2.85 -3.89 11.52
CA ASP A 239 -1.69 -3.42 12.28
C ASP A 239 -0.99 -2.25 11.54
N PRO A 240 -0.90 -1.05 12.13
CA PRO A 240 -0.13 0.07 11.56
C PRO A 240 1.33 -0.24 11.20
N VAL A 241 1.95 -1.25 11.81
CA VAL A 241 3.32 -1.69 11.47
C VAL A 241 3.39 -2.23 10.03
N PHE A 242 2.29 -2.70 9.45
CA PHE A 242 2.19 -3.08 8.04
C PHE A 242 2.82 -2.05 7.10
N PHE A 243 2.54 -0.76 7.31
CA PHE A 243 3.02 0.29 6.42
C PHE A 243 4.50 0.60 6.60
N MET A 244 5.06 0.31 7.78
CA MET A 244 6.50 0.37 8.03
C MET A 244 7.21 -0.76 7.28
N HIS A 245 6.63 -1.97 7.35
CA HIS A 245 7.09 -3.16 6.62
C HIS A 245 7.06 -2.97 5.11
N HIS A 246 5.92 -2.54 4.57
CA HIS A 246 5.81 -2.33 3.14
C HIS A 246 6.66 -1.14 2.66
N GLY A 247 7.00 -0.20 3.53
CA GLY A 247 8.07 0.78 3.27
C GLY A 247 9.42 0.10 3.00
N PHE A 248 9.77 -0.94 3.77
CA PHE A 248 10.97 -1.74 3.54
C PHE A 248 10.90 -2.60 2.28
N VAL A 249 9.76 -3.24 2.01
CA VAL A 249 9.51 -3.99 0.76
C VAL A 249 9.66 -3.07 -0.45
N ASP A 250 9.11 -1.86 -0.37
CA ASP A 250 9.21 -0.87 -1.44
C ASP A 250 10.64 -0.35 -1.63
N TRP A 251 11.37 -0.11 -0.53
CA TRP A 251 12.79 0.23 -0.56
C TRP A 251 13.62 -0.85 -1.26
N GLN A 252 13.38 -2.14 -0.96
CA GLN A 252 14.05 -3.25 -1.64
C GLN A 252 13.81 -3.24 -3.15
N TRP A 253 12.57 -3.00 -3.57
CA TRP A 253 12.22 -2.90 -4.98
C TRP A 253 12.91 -1.69 -5.64
N LYS A 254 12.87 -0.50 -5.02
CA LYS A 254 13.58 0.67 -5.55
C LYS A 254 15.09 0.41 -5.69
N ARG A 255 15.71 -0.19 -4.68
CA ARG A 255 17.13 -0.57 -4.73
C ARG A 255 17.43 -1.56 -5.86
N TRP A 256 16.50 -2.47 -6.17
CA TRP A 256 16.63 -3.40 -7.31
C TRP A 256 16.52 -2.66 -8.63
N GLN A 257 15.61 -1.68 -8.72
CA GLN A 257 15.44 -0.83 -9.89
C GLN A 257 16.69 0.02 -10.16
N ASP A 258 17.29 0.60 -9.12
CA ASP A 258 18.47 1.46 -9.20
C ASP A 258 19.75 0.73 -9.65
N ALA A 259 19.79 -0.60 -9.53
CA ALA A 259 20.88 -1.40 -10.08
C ALA A 259 20.90 -1.40 -11.62
N ASN A 260 19.75 -1.15 -12.28
CA ASN A 260 19.65 -1.01 -13.74
C ASN A 260 18.43 -0.14 -14.14
N PRO A 261 18.46 1.18 -13.85
CA PRO A 261 17.28 2.03 -13.92
C PRO A 261 16.74 2.19 -15.36
N GLY A 262 17.61 2.12 -16.36
CA GLY A 262 17.23 2.20 -17.77
C GLY A 262 16.29 1.09 -18.24
N VAL A 263 16.26 -0.05 -17.53
CA VAL A 263 15.37 -1.18 -17.81
C VAL A 263 14.32 -1.35 -16.71
N ARG A 264 14.76 -1.35 -15.44
CA ARG A 264 13.94 -1.76 -14.29
C ARG A 264 12.97 -0.68 -13.80
N SER A 265 13.17 0.58 -14.17
CA SER A 265 12.23 1.68 -13.90
C SER A 265 11.36 2.02 -15.11
N THR A 266 11.62 1.43 -16.28
CA THR A 266 10.97 1.78 -17.55
C THR A 266 10.08 0.66 -18.10
N SER A 267 10.37 -0.60 -17.75
CA SER A 267 9.66 -1.77 -18.23
C SER A 267 9.19 -2.67 -17.08
N ILE A 268 8.10 -3.41 -17.33
CA ILE A 268 7.54 -4.39 -16.41
C ILE A 268 6.90 -5.53 -17.21
N SER A 269 6.90 -6.72 -16.65
CA SER A 269 6.33 -7.92 -17.26
C SER A 269 5.86 -8.89 -16.17
N GLY A 270 5.12 -9.92 -16.56
CA GLY A 270 4.59 -10.93 -15.64
C GLY A 270 3.08 -11.07 -15.76
N CYS A 271 2.47 -11.62 -14.73
CA CYS A 271 1.03 -11.87 -14.63
C CYS A 271 0.37 -10.91 -13.65
N ALA A 272 -0.54 -10.07 -14.15
CA ALA A 272 -1.33 -9.20 -13.31
C ALA A 272 -2.39 -9.97 -12.50
N GLU A 273 -2.96 -11.02 -13.10
CA GLU A 273 -4.05 -11.81 -12.52
C GLU A 273 -4.06 -13.22 -13.13
N TYR A 274 -4.44 -14.22 -12.34
CA TYR A 274 -4.69 -15.59 -12.81
C TYR A 274 -6.20 -15.88 -12.77
N PRO A 275 -6.87 -16.05 -13.93
CA PRO A 275 -8.34 -16.22 -13.98
C PRO A 275 -8.89 -17.49 -13.31
N GLY A 276 -8.04 -18.46 -12.97
CA GLY A 276 -8.46 -19.70 -12.28
C GLY A 276 -9.22 -20.72 -13.12
N ASP A 277 -9.55 -20.40 -14.38
CA ASP A 277 -10.29 -21.26 -15.32
C ASP A 277 -9.39 -22.04 -16.29
N GLY A 278 -8.07 -21.98 -16.09
CA GLY A 278 -7.06 -22.58 -16.96
C GLY A 278 -6.64 -21.72 -18.16
N SER A 279 -7.24 -20.53 -18.33
CA SER A 279 -6.78 -19.53 -19.30
C SER A 279 -5.38 -19.00 -18.95
N PRO A 280 -4.62 -18.50 -19.94
CA PRO A 280 -3.39 -17.76 -19.66
C PRO A 280 -3.65 -16.59 -18.71
N CYS A 281 -2.65 -16.25 -17.90
CA CYS A 281 -2.75 -15.11 -17.01
C CYS A 281 -2.97 -13.80 -17.79
N VAL A 282 -3.60 -12.82 -17.15
CA VAL A 282 -3.69 -11.47 -17.69
C VAL A 282 -2.29 -10.85 -17.61
N PRO A 283 -1.68 -10.39 -18.71
CA PRO A 283 -0.33 -9.82 -18.67
C PRO A 283 -0.27 -8.53 -17.83
N LEU A 284 0.78 -8.42 -17.01
CA LEU A 284 1.14 -7.18 -16.35
C LEU A 284 1.77 -6.22 -17.35
N THR A 285 1.23 -5.01 -17.43
CA THR A 285 1.72 -3.95 -18.31
C THR A 285 1.78 -2.63 -17.56
N ARG A 286 2.39 -1.60 -18.16
CA ARG A 286 2.35 -0.24 -17.60
C ARG A 286 0.93 0.33 -17.51
N ASP A 287 0.01 -0.12 -18.36
CA ASP A 287 -1.38 0.37 -18.39
C ASP A 287 -2.30 -0.42 -17.44
N THR A 288 -1.79 -1.46 -16.76
CA THR A 288 -2.54 -2.19 -15.76
C THR A 288 -2.99 -1.23 -14.65
N VAL A 289 -4.29 -1.16 -14.41
CA VAL A 289 -4.90 -0.28 -13.41
C VAL A 289 -4.76 -0.89 -12.01
N LEU A 290 -4.36 -0.06 -11.06
CA LEU A 290 -4.25 -0.32 -9.64
C LEU A 290 -5.36 0.45 -8.93
N THR A 291 -6.19 -0.27 -8.18
CA THR A 291 -7.34 0.31 -7.48
C THR A 291 -7.26 0.11 -5.99
N THR A 292 -7.77 1.09 -5.25
CA THR A 292 -8.07 1.00 -3.81
C THR A 292 -9.58 1.03 -3.57
N MET A 293 -10.36 0.59 -4.57
CA MET A 293 -11.83 0.56 -4.55
C MET A 293 -12.48 1.91 -4.20
N GLY A 294 -11.81 3.02 -4.53
CA GLY A 294 -12.32 4.38 -4.32
C GLY A 294 -11.80 5.12 -3.08
N LEU A 295 -10.89 4.56 -2.27
CA LEU A 295 -10.25 5.31 -1.17
C LEU A 295 -9.48 6.54 -1.68
N VAL A 296 -8.72 6.37 -2.76
CA VAL A 296 -8.07 7.43 -3.54
C VAL A 296 -8.22 7.11 -5.03
N PRO A 297 -8.00 8.08 -5.94
CA PRO A 297 -8.13 7.84 -7.38
C PRO A 297 -7.20 6.74 -7.89
N ASP A 298 -7.72 5.86 -8.74
CA ASP A 298 -6.95 4.78 -9.37
C ASP A 298 -5.72 5.31 -10.11
N MET A 299 -4.64 4.52 -10.06
CA MET A 299 -3.38 4.78 -10.76
C MET A 299 -3.06 3.62 -11.69
N THR A 300 -2.12 3.80 -12.61
CA THR A 300 -1.58 2.70 -13.40
C THR A 300 -0.26 2.22 -12.83
N VAL A 301 0.15 1.01 -13.20
CA VAL A 301 1.51 0.52 -12.93
C VAL A 301 2.57 1.50 -13.45
N GLY A 302 2.35 2.12 -14.62
CA GLY A 302 3.24 3.11 -15.21
C GLY A 302 3.42 4.37 -14.35
N ASP A 303 2.39 4.76 -13.60
CA ASP A 303 2.44 5.91 -12.69
C ASP A 303 3.29 5.63 -11.45
N VAL A 304 3.33 4.38 -10.97
CA VAL A 304 4.06 3.99 -9.75
C VAL A 304 5.40 3.30 -10.01
N LEU A 305 5.68 2.92 -11.26
CA LEU A 305 6.87 2.12 -11.59
C LEU A 305 8.17 2.83 -11.21
N ASP A 306 8.26 4.14 -11.45
CA ASP A 306 9.41 4.96 -11.09
C ASP A 306 9.03 5.89 -9.94
N THR A 307 9.71 5.75 -8.79
CA THR A 307 9.41 6.59 -7.61
C THR A 307 9.82 8.03 -7.81
N GLU A 308 10.75 8.31 -8.73
CA GLU A 308 11.32 9.65 -8.97
C GLU A 308 10.65 10.36 -10.17
N ASN A 309 9.58 9.79 -10.72
CA ASN A 309 8.75 10.47 -11.71
C ASN A 309 7.92 11.62 -11.09
N ASP A 310 7.26 12.40 -11.95
CA ASP A 310 6.46 13.57 -11.54
C ASP A 310 5.23 13.22 -10.68
N VAL A 311 4.80 11.95 -10.67
CA VAL A 311 3.59 11.50 -9.96
C VAL A 311 3.94 11.06 -8.53
N MET A 312 4.92 10.19 -8.38
CA MET A 312 5.32 9.62 -7.09
C MET A 312 6.24 10.56 -6.32
N CYS A 313 7.25 11.09 -7.01
CA CYS A 313 8.22 12.06 -6.50
C CYS A 313 8.72 11.77 -5.07
N TYR A 314 9.38 10.63 -4.91
CA TYR A 314 10.11 10.31 -3.70
C TYR A 314 11.32 9.41 -3.94
N THR A 315 12.22 9.44 -2.96
CA THR A 315 13.31 8.46 -2.79
C THR A 315 13.45 8.10 -1.32
N TYR A 316 14.48 7.33 -0.99
CA TYR A 316 14.81 6.90 0.37
C TYR A 316 16.10 7.58 0.85
N ASP A 317 16.22 7.78 2.16
CA ASP A 317 17.38 8.40 2.81
C ASP A 317 18.63 7.50 2.82
N GLU A 318 18.47 6.20 2.58
CA GLU A 318 19.56 5.23 2.57
C GLU A 318 19.49 4.30 1.34
N PHE A 319 20.66 3.93 0.80
CA PHE A 319 20.82 2.97 -0.30
C PHE A 319 22.02 2.05 -0.08
#